data_AF-A0AA48HCT7-F1
#
_entry.id   AF-A0AA48HCT7-F1
#
_cell.length_a   1.000
_cell.length_b   1.000
_cell.length_c   1.000
_cell.angle_alpha   90.00
_cell.angle_beta   90.00
_cell.angle_gamma   90.00
#
_symmetry.space_group_name_H-M   'P 1'
#
loop_
_entity.id
_entity.type
_entity.pdbx_description
1 polymer ?
#
loop_
_entity_poly.entity_id
_entity_poly.type
_entity_poly.pdbx_seq_one_letter_code
_entity_poly.pdbx_strand_id
1 'polypeptide(L)'
;MQPKTLKYVTLFLVGGVAFFLFDVASDIYERLVANNAPDLLELIHLLFEILSAAALMFAIRILLREMKSLREHNDRQSRSLLFLRGEMDTFVRGKFQEWNLSPAESDIVMYMLKGLSIADIAKARSTAEGTVKAQTTNIFRKTGVSSRTELMSVFMDEFLDVGATFEPNLP
;
A
#
# COMPACT_ATOMS: atom_id res chain seq x y z
N MET A 1 -7.97 -8.65 5.49
CA MET A 1 -9.44 -8.41 5.47
C MET A 1 -9.75 -7.42 4.35
N GLN A 2 -10.71 -7.73 3.46
CA GLN A 2 -10.99 -6.84 2.32
C GLN A 2 -11.64 -5.53 2.79
N PRO A 3 -11.29 -4.37 2.19
CA PRO A 3 -11.80 -3.06 2.61
C PRO A 3 -13.33 -2.92 2.49
N LYS A 4 -13.96 -3.76 1.65
CA LYS A 4 -15.42 -3.84 1.53
C LYS A 4 -16.06 -4.45 2.77
N THR A 5 -15.56 -5.58 3.26
CA THR A 5 -16.09 -6.29 4.44
C THR A 5 -16.07 -5.40 5.69
N LEU A 6 -15.04 -4.56 5.83
CA LEU A 6 -14.87 -3.65 6.97
C LEU A 6 -15.90 -2.52 6.99
N LYS A 7 -16.30 -2.00 5.82
CA LYS A 7 -17.37 -0.99 5.72
C LYS A 7 -18.71 -1.54 6.16
N TYR A 8 -19.02 -2.78 5.79
CA TYR A 8 -20.26 -3.45 6.19
C TYR A 8 -20.31 -3.71 7.70
N VAL A 9 -19.20 -4.15 8.30
CA VAL A 9 -19.12 -4.34 9.76
C VAL A 9 -19.34 -3.02 10.48
N THR A 10 -18.72 -1.93 10.03
CA THR A 10 -18.89 -0.61 10.66
C THR A 10 -20.33 -0.10 10.53
N LEU A 11 -20.95 -0.25 9.35
CA LEU A 11 -22.33 0.15 9.11
C LEU A 11 -23.32 -0.66 9.97
N PHE A 12 -23.12 -1.98 10.07
CA PHE A 12 -23.92 -2.87 10.92
C PHE A 12 -23.83 -2.45 12.39
N LEU A 13 -22.62 -2.11 12.84
CA LEU A 13 -22.38 -1.74 14.23
C LEU A 13 -23.02 -0.38 14.58
N VAL A 14 -22.94 0.61 13.68
CA VAL A 14 -23.67 1.88 13.82
C VAL A 14 -25.19 1.67 13.84
N GLY A 15 -25.71 0.76 13.01
CA GLY A 15 -27.11 0.36 13.05
C GLY A 15 -27.51 -0.27 14.38
N GLY A 16 -26.65 -1.12 14.95
CA GLY A 16 -26.85 -1.68 16.29
C GLY A 16 -26.91 -0.62 17.38
N VAL A 17 -26.03 0.39 17.35
CA VAL A 17 -26.09 1.53 18.29
C VAL A 17 -27.43 2.26 18.18
N ALA A 18 -27.88 2.56 16.95
CA ALA A 18 -29.12 3.29 16.73
C ALA A 18 -30.35 2.52 17.22
N PHE A 19 -30.37 1.20 17.01
CA PHE A 19 -31.43 0.32 17.51
C PHE A 19 -31.48 0.34 19.05
N PHE A 20 -30.34 0.16 19.71
CA PHE A 20 -30.27 0.21 21.19
C PHE A 20 -30.64 1.59 21.75
N LEU A 21 -30.23 2.69 21.11
CA LEU A 21 -30.64 4.02 21.56
C LEU A 21 -32.15 4.25 21.41
N PHE A 22 -32.76 3.67 20.38
CA PHE A 22 -34.20 3.76 20.15
C PHE A 22 -34.98 2.97 21.19
N ASP A 23 -34.51 1.76 21.53
CA ASP A 23 -35.08 0.89 22.55
C ASP A 23 -35.07 1.62 23.93
N VAL A 24 -33.92 2.21 24.32
CA VAL A 24 -33.78 2.93 25.61
C VAL A 24 -34.73 4.12 25.65
N ALA A 25 -34.83 4.86 24.54
CA ALA A 25 -35.70 6.03 24.45
C ALA A 25 -37.19 5.65 24.52
N SER A 26 -37.56 4.51 23.91
CA SER A 26 -38.93 3.97 23.96
C SER A 26 -39.30 3.57 25.39
N ASP A 27 -38.43 2.84 26.08
CA ASP A 27 -38.63 2.40 27.47
C ASP A 27 -38.76 3.59 28.43
N ILE A 28 -37.96 4.64 28.24
CA ILE A 28 -38.05 5.86 29.05
C ILE A 28 -39.35 6.63 28.77
N TYR A 29 -39.74 6.76 27.49
CA TYR A 29 -40.96 7.47 27.09
C TYR A 29 -42.21 6.80 27.66
N GLU A 30 -42.28 5.47 27.59
CA GLU A 30 -43.40 4.70 28.11
C GLU A 30 -43.53 4.85 29.63
N ARG A 31 -42.42 4.85 30.37
CA ARG A 31 -42.41 5.08 31.82
C ARG A 31 -42.82 6.51 32.22
N LEU A 32 -42.36 7.52 31.49
CA LEU A 32 -42.68 8.93 31.79
C LEU A 32 -44.12 9.31 31.43
N VAL A 33 -44.67 8.74 30.35
CA VAL A 33 -45.99 9.12 29.83
C VAL A 33 -47.10 8.22 30.38
N ALA A 34 -46.86 6.91 30.54
CA ALA A 34 -47.88 5.97 31.01
C ALA A 34 -47.96 5.84 32.55
N ASN A 35 -47.00 6.40 33.30
CA ASN A 35 -46.97 6.44 34.77
C ASN A 35 -47.16 5.05 35.43
N ASN A 36 -46.64 4.00 34.79
CA ASN A 36 -46.67 2.63 35.30
C ASN A 36 -45.61 2.44 36.40
N ALA A 37 -45.98 1.77 37.48
CA ALA A 37 -45.02 1.33 38.48
C ALA A 37 -44.14 0.22 37.87
N PRO A 38 -42.80 0.30 37.98
CA PRO A 38 -41.92 -0.63 37.28
C PRO A 38 -42.06 -2.03 37.86
N ASP A 39 -42.39 -2.98 36.99
CA ASP A 39 -42.38 -4.41 37.33
C ASP A 39 -40.93 -4.94 37.30
N LEU A 40 -40.67 -6.06 38.00
CA LEU A 40 -39.30 -6.59 38.13
C LEU A 40 -38.67 -6.98 36.77
N LEU A 41 -39.49 -7.38 35.79
CA LEU A 41 -39.04 -7.72 34.44
C LEU A 41 -38.56 -6.50 33.65
N GLU A 42 -39.22 -5.35 33.80
CA GLU A 42 -38.82 -4.10 33.13
C GLU A 42 -37.50 -3.55 33.70
N LEU A 43 -37.25 -3.74 34.99
CA LEU A 43 -35.98 -3.32 35.59
C LEU A 43 -34.81 -4.17 35.06
N ILE A 44 -35.03 -5.48 34.87
CA ILE A 44 -34.04 -6.39 34.31
C ILE A 44 -33.77 -6.06 32.84
N HIS A 45 -34.81 -5.76 32.05
CA HIS A 45 -34.66 -5.36 30.64
C HIS A 45 -33.78 -4.11 30.50
N LEU A 46 -34.09 -3.06 31.25
CA LEU A 46 -33.33 -1.81 31.27
C LEU A 46 -31.86 -2.01 31.67
N LEU A 47 -31.59 -2.92 32.62
CA LEU A 47 -30.24 -3.23 33.08
C LEU A 47 -29.43 -3.93 31.99
N PHE A 48 -30.03 -4.90 31.28
CA PHE A 48 -29.41 -5.56 30.13
C PHE A 48 -29.16 -4.60 28.99
N GLU A 49 -30.04 -3.64 28.79
CA GLU A 49 -29.95 -2.66 27.74
C GLU A 49 -28.78 -1.68 27.96
N ILE A 50 -28.68 -1.11 29.17
CA ILE A 50 -27.55 -0.25 29.55
C ILE A 50 -26.22 -1.01 29.46
N LEU A 51 -26.20 -2.26 29.93
CA LEU A 51 -25.01 -3.12 29.88
C LEU A 51 -24.57 -3.41 28.44
N SER A 52 -25.53 -3.74 27.57
CA SER A 52 -25.28 -4.03 26.16
C SER A 52 -24.80 -2.79 25.39
N ALA A 53 -25.43 -1.63 25.63
CA ALA A 53 -25.02 -0.36 25.04
C ALA A 53 -23.59 0.03 25.46
N ALA A 54 -23.25 -0.13 26.75
CA ALA A 54 -21.91 0.12 27.26
C ALA A 54 -20.86 -0.83 26.64
N ALA A 55 -21.17 -2.13 26.56
CA ALA A 55 -20.31 -3.12 25.92
C ALA A 55 -20.06 -2.81 24.44
N LEU A 56 -21.10 -2.38 23.72
CA LEU A 56 -21.02 -2.02 22.31
C LEU A 56 -20.17 -0.76 22.10
N MET A 57 -20.37 0.29 22.91
CA MET A 57 -19.52 1.49 22.87
C MET A 57 -18.05 1.16 23.15
N PHE A 58 -17.78 0.26 24.09
CA PHE A 58 -16.43 -0.19 24.41
C PHE A 58 -15.80 -0.95 23.22
N ALA A 59 -16.55 -1.87 22.61
CA ALA A 59 -16.12 -2.63 21.44
C ALA A 59 -15.80 -1.72 20.24
N ILE A 60 -16.62 -0.69 19.98
CA ILE A 60 -16.36 0.32 18.94
C ILE A 60 -15.04 1.03 19.20
N ARG A 61 -14.81 1.45 20.45
CA ARG A 61 -13.63 2.22 20.81
C ARG A 61 -12.35 1.42 20.61
N ILE A 62 -12.37 0.12 20.93
CA ILE A 62 -11.26 -0.81 20.63
C ILE A 62 -11.08 -0.93 19.12
N LEU A 63 -12.15 -1.18 18.36
CA LEU A 63 -12.10 -1.36 16.91
C LEU A 63 -11.53 -0.12 16.19
N LEU A 64 -11.95 1.09 16.58
CA LEU A 64 -11.46 2.34 16.00
C LEU A 64 -9.98 2.60 16.32
N ARG A 65 -9.51 2.24 17.53
CA ARG A 65 -8.10 2.34 17.90
C ARG A 65 -7.23 1.41 17.08
N GLU A 66 -7.66 0.15 16.94
CA GLU A 66 -6.95 -0.86 16.17
C GLU A 66 -6.87 -0.46 14.69
N MET A 67 -7.97 0.07 14.12
CA MET A 67 -7.98 0.57 12.75
C MET A 67 -6.99 1.72 12.52
N LYS A 68 -6.88 2.65 13.46
CA LYS A 68 -5.94 3.77 13.35
C LYS A 68 -4.50 3.28 13.38
N SER A 69 -4.19 2.36 14.29
CA SER A 69 -2.87 1.72 14.39
C SER A 69 -2.51 0.97 13.10
N LEU A 70 -3.42 0.14 12.59
CA LEU A 70 -3.21 -0.63 11.35
C LEU A 70 -3.03 0.26 10.11
N ARG A 71 -3.79 1.37 10.03
CA ARG A 71 -3.64 2.35 8.93
C ARG A 71 -2.29 3.07 9.00
N GLU A 72 -1.87 3.48 10.20
CA GLU A 72 -0.57 4.13 10.40
C GLU A 72 0.61 3.20 10.06
N HIS A 73 0.50 1.90 10.35
CA HIS A 73 1.52 0.91 9.97
C HIS A 73 1.57 0.69 8.44
N ASN A 74 0.42 0.61 7.78
CA ASN A 74 0.36 0.39 6.33
C ASN A 74 0.85 1.61 5.53
N ASP A 75 0.55 2.82 6.00
CA ASP A 75 1.02 4.06 5.36
C ASP A 75 2.55 4.21 5.47
N ARG A 76 3.16 3.75 6.56
CA ARG A 76 4.63 3.71 6.72
C ARG A 76 5.28 2.73 5.73
N GLN A 77 4.73 1.53 5.60
CA GLN A 77 5.25 0.52 4.66
C GLN A 77 5.14 1.00 3.19
N SER A 78 4.01 1.63 2.84
CA SER A 78 3.80 2.16 1.48
C SER A 78 4.74 3.32 1.15
N ARG A 79 5.05 4.18 2.14
CA ARG A 79 5.98 5.30 1.95
C ARG A 79 7.42 4.84 1.72
N SER A 80 7.90 3.84 2.44
CA SER A 80 9.24 3.29 2.22
C SER A 80 9.38 2.71 0.80
N LEU A 81 8.37 2.00 0.30
CA LEU A 81 8.39 1.46 -1.06
C LEU A 81 8.29 2.54 -2.14
N LEU A 82 7.50 3.60 -1.92
CA LEU A 82 7.40 4.72 -2.86
C LEU A 82 8.67 5.57 -2.89
N PHE A 83 9.31 5.77 -1.75
CA PHE A 83 10.60 6.47 -1.64
C PHE A 83 11.70 5.71 -2.39
N LEU A 84 11.86 4.40 -2.10
CA LEU A 84 12.80 3.52 -2.80
C LEU A 84 12.54 3.48 -4.31
N ARG A 85 11.28 3.43 -4.74
CA ARG A 85 10.93 3.40 -6.16
C ARG A 85 11.20 4.74 -6.86
N GLY A 86 10.95 5.87 -6.19
CA GLY A 86 11.17 7.21 -6.75
C GLY A 86 12.65 7.53 -6.91
N GLU A 87 13.47 7.18 -5.92
CA GLU A 87 14.92 7.35 -6.01
C GLU A 87 15.55 6.43 -7.04
N MET A 88 15.08 5.18 -7.15
CA MET A 88 15.53 4.28 -8.20
C MET A 88 15.20 4.79 -9.62
N ASP A 89 13.99 5.30 -9.85
CA ASP A 89 13.64 5.87 -11.16
C ASP A 89 14.51 7.10 -11.49
N THR A 90 14.81 7.93 -10.50
CA THR A 90 15.68 9.10 -10.65
C THR A 90 17.12 8.69 -10.97
N PHE A 91 17.66 7.71 -10.25
CA PHE A 91 18.99 7.15 -10.48
C PHE A 91 19.13 6.55 -11.88
N VAL A 92 18.18 5.71 -12.30
CA VAL A 92 18.19 5.09 -13.63
C VAL A 92 18.14 6.15 -14.74
N ARG A 93 17.28 7.15 -14.59
CA ARG A 93 17.20 8.26 -15.57
C ARG A 93 18.50 9.06 -15.63
N GLY A 94 19.13 9.31 -14.48
CA GLY A 94 20.42 9.99 -14.41
C GLY A 94 21.51 9.24 -15.19
N LYS A 95 21.64 7.93 -14.99
CA LYS A 95 22.62 7.11 -15.72
C LYS A 95 22.34 7.03 -17.23
N PHE A 96 21.07 6.91 -17.62
CA PHE A 96 20.72 6.90 -19.04
C PHE A 96 21.04 8.23 -19.74
N GLN A 97 20.92 9.35 -19.02
CA GLN A 97 21.37 10.65 -19.50
C GLN A 97 22.90 10.75 -19.57
N GLU A 98 23.62 10.28 -18.56
CA GLU A 98 25.10 10.24 -18.54
C GLU A 98 25.67 9.47 -19.75
N TRP A 99 25.08 8.31 -20.07
CA TRP A 99 25.44 7.50 -21.23
C TRP A 99 24.86 8.01 -22.56
N ASN A 100 24.11 9.12 -22.54
CA ASN A 100 23.47 9.72 -23.70
C ASN A 100 22.66 8.69 -24.53
N LEU A 101 21.86 7.88 -23.83
CA LEU A 101 20.99 6.89 -24.43
C LEU A 101 19.75 7.56 -25.02
N SER A 102 19.35 7.13 -26.21
CA SER A 102 18.05 7.47 -26.78
C SER A 102 16.92 6.78 -25.98
N PRO A 103 15.67 7.22 -26.14
CA PRO A 103 14.52 6.54 -25.51
C PRO A 103 14.45 5.06 -25.90
N ALA A 104 14.73 4.75 -27.17
CA ALA A 104 14.76 3.39 -27.70
C ALA A 104 15.85 2.52 -27.04
N GLU A 105 17.04 3.08 -26.84
CA GLU A 105 18.15 2.36 -26.18
C GLU A 105 17.88 2.18 -24.68
N SER A 106 17.31 3.18 -24.02
CA SER A 106 16.91 3.12 -22.61
C SER A 106 15.92 1.99 -22.35
N ASP A 107 14.94 1.79 -23.24
CA ASP A 107 14.01 0.67 -23.16
C ASP A 107 14.73 -0.68 -23.27
N ILE A 108 15.66 -0.82 -24.23
CA ILE A 108 16.46 -2.04 -24.38
C ILE A 108 17.26 -2.30 -23.10
N VAL A 109 17.94 -1.29 -22.54
CA VAL A 109 18.71 -1.45 -21.30
C VAL A 109 17.81 -1.88 -20.15
N MET A 110 16.62 -1.28 -20.00
CA MET A 110 15.64 -1.67 -18.99
C MET A 110 15.19 -3.12 -19.14
N TYR A 111 14.96 -3.60 -20.36
CA TYR A 111 14.65 -5.03 -20.58
C TYR A 111 15.86 -5.94 -20.34
N MET A 112 17.08 -5.49 -20.67
CA MET A 112 18.30 -6.24 -20.36
C MET A 112 18.50 -6.40 -18.85
N LEU A 113 18.27 -5.34 -18.07
CA LEU A 113 18.30 -5.35 -16.60
C LEU A 113 17.25 -6.32 -16.02
N LYS A 114 16.09 -6.46 -16.67
CA LYS A 114 15.05 -7.43 -16.32
C LYS A 114 15.36 -8.87 -16.75
N GLY A 115 16.51 -9.14 -17.36
CA GLY A 115 16.91 -10.49 -17.75
C GLY A 115 16.33 -11.00 -19.07
N LEU A 116 15.62 -10.17 -19.86
CA LEU A 116 15.00 -10.63 -21.12
C LEU A 116 16.05 -11.01 -22.18
N SER A 117 15.76 -12.00 -23.01
CA SER A 117 16.61 -12.34 -24.16
C SER A 117 16.47 -11.31 -25.30
N ILE A 118 17.40 -11.30 -26.26
CA ILE A 118 17.27 -10.43 -27.46
C ILE A 118 15.96 -10.70 -28.20
N ALA A 119 15.55 -11.96 -28.29
CA ALA A 119 14.29 -12.37 -28.91
C ALA A 119 13.06 -11.81 -28.16
N ASP A 120 13.07 -11.84 -26.82
CA ASP A 120 11.97 -11.32 -26.01
C ASP A 120 11.91 -9.78 -26.06
N ILE A 121 13.07 -9.12 -26.11
CA ILE A 121 13.15 -7.66 -26.30
C ILE A 121 12.62 -7.28 -27.68
N ALA A 122 13.00 -8.02 -28.73
CA ALA A 122 12.52 -7.81 -30.09
C ALA A 122 10.99 -7.92 -30.15
N LYS A 123 10.40 -8.95 -29.53
CA LYS A 123 8.95 -9.12 -29.38
C LYS A 123 8.31 -7.99 -28.59
N ALA A 124 8.85 -7.64 -27.42
CA ALA A 124 8.30 -6.60 -26.55
C ALA A 124 8.30 -5.20 -27.22
N ARG A 125 9.28 -4.95 -28.09
CA ARG A 125 9.40 -3.69 -28.85
C ARG A 125 8.77 -3.73 -30.23
N SER A 126 8.20 -4.86 -30.65
CA SER A 126 7.72 -5.07 -32.03
C SER A 126 8.77 -4.72 -33.09
N THR A 127 10.01 -5.16 -32.89
CA THR A 127 11.16 -4.93 -33.79
C THR A 127 11.86 -6.24 -34.16
N ALA A 128 12.69 -6.23 -35.20
CA ALA A 128 13.50 -7.39 -35.56
C ALA A 128 14.66 -7.60 -34.57
N GLU A 129 15.03 -8.87 -34.32
CA GLU A 129 16.16 -9.21 -33.44
C GLU A 129 17.48 -8.58 -33.91
N GLY A 130 17.71 -8.49 -35.22
CA GLY A 130 18.88 -7.82 -35.78
C GLY A 130 18.98 -6.34 -35.39
N THR A 131 17.83 -5.65 -35.33
CA THR A 131 17.75 -4.25 -34.89
C THR A 131 18.10 -4.12 -33.41
N VAL A 132 17.56 -5.01 -32.56
CA VAL A 132 17.90 -5.04 -31.14
C VAL A 132 19.39 -5.31 -30.94
N LYS A 133 19.97 -6.28 -31.67
CA LYS A 133 21.40 -6.61 -31.59
C LYS A 133 22.30 -5.43 -32.00
N ALA A 134 21.93 -4.71 -33.06
CA ALA A 134 22.64 -3.50 -33.48
C ALA A 134 22.55 -2.39 -32.42
N GLN A 135 21.37 -2.15 -31.85
CA GLN A 135 21.19 -1.16 -30.78
C GLN A 135 21.94 -1.56 -29.50
N THR A 136 21.95 -2.83 -29.12
CA THR A 136 22.76 -3.34 -27.99
C THR A 136 24.25 -3.08 -28.21
N THR A 137 24.76 -3.25 -29.43
CA THR A 137 26.16 -2.94 -29.75
C THR A 137 26.45 -1.44 -29.61
N ASN A 138 25.54 -0.57 -30.05
CA ASN A 138 25.67 0.87 -29.85
C ASN A 138 25.62 1.25 -28.36
N ILE A 139 24.76 0.61 -27.57
CA ILE A 139 24.69 0.79 -26.12
C ILE A 139 26.03 0.44 -25.47
N PHE A 140 26.63 -0.71 -25.80
CA PHE A 140 27.93 -1.11 -25.28
C PHE A 140 29.01 -0.06 -25.58
N ARG A 141 29.04 0.45 -26.82
CA ARG A 141 29.95 1.55 -27.17
C ARG A 141 29.71 2.84 -26.37
N LYS A 142 28.44 3.21 -26.12
CA LYS A 142 28.08 4.43 -25.38
C LYS A 142 28.37 4.33 -23.87
N THR A 143 28.23 3.13 -23.33
CA THR A 143 28.40 2.84 -21.90
C THR A 143 29.85 2.47 -21.56
N GLY A 144 30.69 2.21 -22.56
CA GLY A 144 32.09 1.83 -22.38
C GLY A 144 32.30 0.37 -21.98
N VAL A 145 31.25 -0.43 -21.93
CA VAL A 145 31.29 -1.86 -21.58
C VAL A 145 31.35 -2.74 -22.82
N SER A 146 31.86 -3.95 -22.68
CA SER A 146 32.03 -4.92 -23.77
C SER A 146 30.94 -6.01 -23.79
N SER A 147 30.18 -6.16 -22.71
CA SER A 147 29.19 -7.23 -22.59
C SER A 147 27.96 -6.85 -21.77
N ARG A 148 26.90 -7.66 -21.92
CA ARG A 148 25.70 -7.55 -21.09
C ARG A 148 26.02 -7.73 -19.62
N THR A 149 26.82 -8.73 -19.26
CA THR A 149 27.19 -9.02 -17.87
C THR A 149 27.92 -7.83 -17.24
N GLU A 150 28.84 -7.21 -17.98
CA GLU A 150 29.56 -6.03 -17.53
C GLU A 150 28.63 -4.82 -17.36
N LEU A 151 27.69 -4.60 -18.28
CA LEU A 151 26.65 -3.59 -18.11
C LEU A 151 25.83 -3.81 -16.83
N MET A 152 25.48 -5.07 -16.51
CA MET A 152 24.78 -5.39 -15.27
C MET A 152 25.66 -5.14 -14.04
N SER A 153 26.96 -5.46 -14.11
CA SER A 153 27.91 -5.20 -13.02
C SER A 153 27.99 -3.72 -12.71
N VAL A 154 28.23 -2.87 -13.72
CA VAL A 154 28.29 -1.41 -13.55
C VAL A 154 27.01 -0.88 -12.92
N PHE A 155 25.85 -1.37 -13.37
CA PHE A 155 24.58 -0.96 -12.80
C PHE A 155 24.38 -1.42 -11.35
N MET A 156 24.85 -2.62 -10.99
CA MET A 156 24.79 -3.14 -9.62
C MET A 156 25.75 -2.40 -8.68
N ASP A 157 26.98 -2.11 -9.12
CA ASP A 157 27.97 -1.38 -8.33
C ASP A 157 27.44 0.01 -7.96
N GLU A 158 26.87 0.70 -8.95
CA GLU A 158 26.26 2.02 -8.75
C GLU A 158 24.98 1.95 -7.90
N PHE A 159 24.18 0.89 -8.04
CA PHE A 159 23.02 0.66 -7.15
C PHE A 159 23.45 0.45 -5.70
N LEU A 160 24.54 -0.29 -5.46
CA LEU A 160 25.08 -0.53 -4.13
C LEU A 160 25.69 0.73 -3.52
N ASP A 161 26.34 1.58 -4.32
CA ASP A 161 26.88 2.87 -3.86
C ASP A 161 25.76 3.80 -3.40
N VAL A 162 24.69 3.90 -4.20
CA VAL A 162 23.47 4.61 -3.81
C VAL A 162 22.87 4.03 -2.52
N GLY A 163 22.77 2.69 -2.42
CA GLY A 163 22.34 2.01 -1.20
C GLY A 163 23.20 2.34 0.04
N ALA A 164 24.51 2.47 -0.13
CA ALA A 164 25.45 2.82 0.95
C ALA A 164 25.30 4.28 1.39
N THR A 165 24.97 5.21 0.48
CA THR A 165 24.67 6.60 0.85
C THR A 165 23.39 6.75 1.70
N PHE A 166 22.52 5.73 1.71
CA PHE A 166 21.33 5.65 2.57
C PHE A 166 21.59 5.09 3.97
N GLU A 167 22.84 4.94 4.41
CA GLU A 167 23.16 4.88 5.83
C GLU A 167 23.40 6.30 6.38
N PRO A 168 22.35 7.04 6.81
CA PRO A 168 22.57 8.20 7.64
C PRO A 168 23.09 7.68 8.98
N ASN A 169 24.38 7.89 9.24
CA ASN A 169 24.97 8.09 10.55
C ASN A 169 24.10 7.52 11.69
N LEU A 170 24.18 6.20 11.94
CA LEU A 170 23.54 5.61 13.11
C LEU A 170 24.13 6.33 14.35
N PRO A 171 23.33 7.03 15.16
CA PRO A 171 23.74 7.39 16.51
C PRO A 171 23.84 6.16 17.41
#